data_AF-A0A1C6EQK1-F1
#
_entry.id   AF-A0A1C6EQK1-F1
#
_cell.length_a   1.000
_cell.length_b   1.000
_cell.length_c   1.000
_cell.angle_alpha   90.00
_cell.angle_beta   90.00
_cell.angle_gamma   90.00
#
_symmetry.space_group_name_H-M   'P 1'
#
loop_
_entity.id
_entity.type
_entity.pdbx_description
1 polymer ?
#
loop_
_entity_poly.entity_id
_entity_poly.type
_entity_poly.pdbx_seq_one_letter_code
_entity_poly.pdbx_strand_id
1 'polypeptide(L)'
;MAWFGQGRDTIEWNEFRDDVLFYRWPNTEIKKGARLVIRPGQRAIFFAGGQLEGVFEQPGTYDVETDITPFLSSLKGWFQLRGDTGLRAEVYFVNAKELLLKWGTRQRIMIPTQEVPSGIPVGCNGNLIVEFRDYVQFINKIAGVKSTYSLSDISERIMGELSGIVAEAVLEGRQNVGLNALVSLQANSRRLAKQMCAELDKELSDIGMGVADLNILSINYPPEVQKMAEKVASQSFVQDVGKYASVSMADSFDSPNGGGNFAAMGAAMAMGQQMAQQMAGAAQSKPAVQQPQPSQEAGTYVCTGCGKHYASPAKFCMECGKPVVREAQNAPQGDRFCPNCRKMVSGKFCPDCGTQTV
;
A
#
# COMPACT_ATOMS: atom_id res chain seq x y z
N MET A 1 -11.12 61.90 33.25
CA MET A 1 -12.25 61.41 32.45
C MET A 1 -11.70 60.68 31.24
N ALA A 2 -11.69 59.35 31.30
CA ALA A 2 -11.24 58.48 30.22
C ALA A 2 -12.19 58.64 29.02
N TRP A 3 -11.65 59.11 27.90
CA TRP A 3 -12.37 59.21 26.63
C TRP A 3 -12.32 57.83 25.98
N PHE A 4 -13.46 57.15 25.99
CA PHE A 4 -13.64 55.78 25.55
C PHE A 4 -13.18 55.60 24.10
N GLY A 5 -12.16 54.78 23.88
CA GLY A 5 -11.93 54.14 22.61
C GLY A 5 -13.08 53.19 22.30
N GLN A 6 -14.13 53.66 21.63
CA GLN A 6 -15.00 52.78 20.85
C GLN A 6 -14.22 52.37 19.60
N GLY A 7 -13.27 51.45 19.78
CA GLY A 7 -12.52 50.86 18.68
C GLY A 7 -13.50 50.14 17.75
N ARG A 8 -13.44 50.47 16.46
CA ARG A 8 -14.07 49.69 15.40
C ARG A 8 -13.60 48.24 15.53
N ASP A 9 -14.51 47.28 15.42
CA ASP A 9 -14.14 45.88 15.52
C ASP A 9 -13.32 45.48 14.29
N THR A 10 -12.17 44.85 14.53
CA THR A 10 -11.40 44.18 13.48
C THR A 10 -11.77 42.70 13.51
N ILE A 11 -12.37 42.23 12.43
CA ILE A 11 -12.74 40.84 12.24
C ILE A 11 -11.57 40.17 11.51
N GLU A 12 -10.76 39.44 12.24
CA GLU A 12 -9.62 38.71 11.68
C GLU A 12 -9.45 37.36 12.36
N TRP A 13 -8.81 36.44 11.64
CA TRP A 13 -8.36 35.19 12.20
C TRP A 13 -6.83 35.11 12.14
N ASN A 14 -6.21 35.18 13.32
CA ASN A 14 -4.80 34.88 13.47
C ASN A 14 -4.66 33.37 13.74
N GLU A 15 -4.36 32.63 12.67
CA GLU A 15 -4.15 31.18 12.72
C GLU A 15 -3.00 30.86 13.68
N PHE A 16 -3.33 30.24 14.81
CA PHE A 16 -2.38 29.86 15.86
C PHE A 16 -1.98 28.38 15.77
N ARG A 17 -2.67 27.63 14.91
CA ARG A 17 -2.52 26.19 14.69
C ARG A 17 -2.80 25.87 13.24
N ASP A 18 -1.86 25.13 12.65
CA ASP A 18 -1.81 24.80 11.24
C ASP A 18 -2.86 23.74 10.86
N ASP A 19 -3.41 23.02 11.84
CA ASP A 19 -4.39 21.94 11.65
C ASP A 19 -5.84 22.41 11.81
N VAL A 20 -6.08 23.71 11.98
CA VAL A 20 -7.44 24.25 12.08
C VAL A 20 -8.04 24.41 10.68
N LEU A 21 -9.17 23.74 10.47
CA LEU A 21 -9.92 23.76 9.23
C LEU A 21 -10.81 24.99 9.13
N PHE A 22 -11.53 25.31 10.21
CA PHE A 22 -12.31 26.55 10.30
C PHE A 22 -12.36 27.11 11.72
N TYR A 23 -12.63 28.41 11.79
CA TYR A 23 -12.79 29.20 13.00
C TYR A 23 -13.98 30.17 12.86
N ARG A 24 -14.94 30.09 13.79
CA ARG A 24 -16.03 31.05 13.93
C ARG A 24 -15.57 32.21 14.81
N TRP A 25 -15.69 33.42 14.28
CA TRP A 25 -15.46 34.63 15.06
C TRP A 25 -16.44 34.70 16.25
N PRO A 26 -15.98 35.04 17.46
CA PRO A 26 -16.76 34.86 18.69
C PRO A 26 -17.97 35.78 18.81
N ASN A 27 -17.92 36.96 18.19
CA ASN A 27 -18.98 37.94 18.27
C ASN A 27 -20.02 37.66 17.18
N THR A 28 -21.30 37.76 17.55
CA THR A 28 -22.45 37.59 16.65
C THR A 28 -23.04 38.91 16.19
N GLU A 29 -22.50 40.03 16.69
CA GLU A 29 -22.88 41.38 16.30
C GLU A 29 -21.66 42.10 15.75
N ILE A 30 -21.77 42.58 14.52
CA ILE A 30 -20.72 43.32 13.83
C ILE A 30 -21.04 44.81 13.96
N LYS A 31 -20.14 45.55 14.61
CA LYS A 31 -20.26 47.00 14.76
C LYS A 31 -20.14 47.72 13.43
N LYS A 32 -20.79 48.89 13.36
CA LYS A 32 -20.68 49.80 12.22
C LYS A 32 -19.23 50.24 11.98
N GLY A 33 -18.78 50.19 10.73
CA GLY A 33 -17.40 50.50 10.35
C GLY A 33 -16.36 49.46 10.79
N ALA A 34 -16.79 48.23 11.10
CA ALA A 34 -15.89 47.10 11.30
C ALA A 34 -15.10 46.78 10.02
N ARG A 35 -13.88 46.28 10.19
CA ARG A 35 -13.03 45.85 9.07
C ARG A 35 -12.83 44.35 9.10
N LEU A 36 -13.05 43.70 7.97
CA LEU A 36 -12.71 42.30 7.75
C LEU A 36 -11.31 42.21 7.16
N VAL A 37 -10.44 41.42 7.78
CA VAL A 37 -9.09 41.16 7.26
C VAL A 37 -8.97 39.68 6.92
N ILE A 38 -8.72 39.41 5.64
CA ILE A 38 -8.52 38.06 5.10
C ILE A 38 -7.07 37.93 4.65
N ARG A 39 -6.36 36.96 5.22
CA ARG A 39 -4.96 36.68 4.86
C ARG A 39 -4.88 35.69 3.70
N PRO A 40 -3.74 35.62 2.99
CA PRO A 40 -3.52 34.57 1.99
C PRO A 40 -3.75 33.18 2.56
N GLY A 41 -4.46 32.33 1.81
CA GLY A 41 -4.82 30.98 2.27
C GLY A 41 -6.02 30.94 3.24
N GLN A 42 -6.69 32.07 3.49
CA GLN A 42 -7.94 32.12 4.25
C GLN A 42 -9.08 32.58 3.34
N ARG A 43 -10.30 32.14 3.67
CA ARG A 43 -11.54 32.70 3.14
C ARG A 43 -12.47 33.02 4.30
N ALA A 44 -13.40 33.96 4.10
CA ALA A 44 -14.38 34.33 5.11
C ALA A 44 -15.81 34.13 4.58
N ILE A 45 -16.66 33.51 5.39
CA ILE A 45 -18.03 33.17 5.06
C ILE A 45 -18.96 33.90 6.02
N PHE A 46 -19.98 34.56 5.49
CA PHE A 46 -20.95 35.32 6.25
C PHE A 46 -22.27 34.57 6.29
N PHE A 47 -22.75 34.32 7.51
CA PHE A 47 -24.08 33.81 7.77
C PHE A 47 -24.91 34.87 8.48
N ALA A 48 -26.13 35.13 8.01
CA ALA A 48 -27.09 35.98 8.70
C ALA A 48 -28.41 35.22 8.84
N GLY A 49 -29.01 35.26 10.03
CA GLY A 49 -30.28 34.55 10.29
C GLY A 49 -30.25 33.05 10.01
N GLY A 50 -29.07 32.42 10.04
CA GLY A 50 -28.88 31.00 9.70
C GLY A 50 -28.81 30.70 8.20
N GLN A 51 -28.77 31.72 7.33
CA GLN A 51 -28.60 31.56 5.88
C GLN A 51 -27.21 32.04 5.45
N LEU A 52 -26.65 31.38 4.43
CA LEU A 52 -25.43 31.82 3.78
C LEU A 52 -25.73 33.09 2.98
N GLU A 53 -25.08 34.18 3.36
CA GLU A 53 -25.28 35.47 2.69
C GLU A 53 -24.16 35.78 1.68
N GLY A 54 -22.92 35.36 1.96
CA GLY A 54 -21.81 35.64 1.05
C GLY A 54 -20.49 35.02 1.46
N VAL A 55 -19.57 34.92 0.50
CA VAL A 55 -18.21 34.40 0.71
C VAL A 55 -17.17 35.33 0.11
N PHE A 56 -16.14 35.62 0.90
CA PHE A 56 -14.99 36.41 0.52
C PHE A 56 -13.80 35.49 0.27
N GLU A 57 -13.47 35.31 -0.99
CA GLU A 57 -12.41 34.40 -1.42
C GLU A 57 -11.05 35.08 -1.59
N GLN A 58 -11.06 36.39 -1.82
CA GLN A 58 -9.85 37.15 -2.09
C GLN A 58 -9.21 37.63 -0.78
N PRO A 59 -7.87 37.51 -0.65
CA PRO A 59 -7.15 38.12 0.45
C PRO A 59 -7.23 39.65 0.38
N GLY A 60 -7.35 40.30 1.53
CA GLY A 60 -7.44 41.75 1.58
C GLY A 60 -8.06 42.28 2.86
N THR A 61 -8.23 43.60 2.90
CA THR A 61 -9.02 44.27 3.92
C THR A 61 -10.29 44.79 3.28
N TYR A 62 -11.43 44.42 3.84
CA TYR A 62 -12.76 44.79 3.34
C TYR A 62 -13.46 45.64 4.40
N ASP A 63 -14.17 46.68 3.96
CA ASP A 63 -15.07 47.42 4.83
C ASP A 63 -16.43 46.70 4.86
N VAL A 64 -16.86 46.31 6.06
CA VAL A 64 -18.11 45.55 6.25
C VAL A 64 -19.33 46.33 5.72
N GLU A 65 -19.30 47.67 5.77
CA GLU A 65 -20.46 48.50 5.43
C GLU A 65 -20.61 48.78 3.92
N THR A 66 -19.52 48.77 3.15
CA THR A 66 -19.54 49.10 1.71
C THR A 66 -19.25 47.90 0.82
N ASP A 67 -18.35 47.00 1.22
CA ASP A 67 -17.86 45.93 0.35
C ASP A 67 -18.68 44.64 0.51
N ILE A 68 -19.42 44.50 1.61
CA ILE A 68 -20.22 43.30 1.90
C ILE A 68 -21.66 43.46 1.41
N THR A 69 -22.22 44.67 1.46
CA THR A 69 -23.59 45.00 1.03
C THR A 69 -23.98 44.50 -0.38
N PRO A 70 -23.08 44.48 -1.39
CA PRO A 70 -23.40 43.91 -2.71
C PRO A 70 -23.56 42.39 -2.72
N PHE A 71 -22.91 41.67 -1.79
CA PHE A 71 -22.95 40.21 -1.71
C PHE A 71 -24.16 39.69 -0.92
N LEU A 72 -24.69 40.48 0.03
CA LEU A 72 -25.85 40.14 0.86
C LEU A 72 -27.17 40.25 0.08
N SER A 73 -27.41 39.33 -0.85
CA SER A 73 -28.53 39.36 -1.80
C SER A 73 -29.94 39.30 -1.15
N SER A 74 -30.06 38.78 0.08
CA SER A 74 -31.33 38.60 0.82
C SER A 74 -31.64 39.73 1.79
N LEU A 75 -30.71 40.65 2.02
CA LEU A 75 -30.83 41.72 2.99
C LEU A 75 -31.69 42.89 2.48
N LYS A 76 -32.89 42.61 1.92
CA LYS A 76 -33.95 43.61 1.71
C LYS A 76 -34.36 44.33 3.02
N GLY A 77 -34.03 43.74 4.18
CA GLY A 77 -34.16 44.35 5.51
C GLY A 77 -32.99 45.25 5.96
N TRP A 78 -31.88 45.31 5.21
CA TRP A 78 -30.71 46.19 5.49
C TRP A 78 -31.09 47.66 5.64
N PHE A 79 -32.02 48.13 4.79
CA PHE A 79 -32.54 49.50 4.88
C PHE A 79 -33.53 49.73 6.04
N GLN A 80 -34.06 48.68 6.66
CA GLN A 80 -34.99 48.77 7.80
C GLN A 80 -34.26 48.79 9.16
N LEU A 81 -33.02 48.30 9.23
CA LEU A 81 -32.13 48.36 10.41
C LEU A 81 -31.37 49.70 10.52
N ARG A 82 -32.05 50.81 10.24
CA ARG A 82 -31.54 52.19 10.37
C ARG A 82 -31.60 52.71 11.81
N GLY A 83 -31.45 51.82 12.78
CA GLY A 83 -31.27 52.11 14.20
C GLY A 83 -29.85 51.73 14.60
N ASP A 84 -29.32 52.37 15.64
CA ASP A 84 -27.92 52.36 16.10
C ASP A 84 -27.39 50.99 16.63
N THR A 85 -27.93 49.89 16.12
CA THR A 85 -27.70 48.51 16.55
C THR A 85 -26.97 47.75 15.44
N GLY A 86 -25.86 47.07 15.77
CA GLY A 86 -24.98 46.41 14.81
C GLY A 86 -25.65 45.29 14.01
N LEU A 87 -24.96 44.79 13.00
CA LEU A 87 -25.45 43.70 12.15
C LEU A 87 -25.31 42.38 12.92
N ARG A 88 -26.43 41.67 13.13
CA ARG A 88 -26.38 40.28 13.63
C ARG A 88 -25.97 39.33 12.50
N ALA A 89 -24.70 38.95 12.47
CA ALA A 89 -24.14 38.02 11.52
C ALA A 89 -23.01 37.21 12.17
N GLU A 90 -22.85 35.98 11.70
CA GLU A 90 -21.76 35.09 12.09
C GLU A 90 -20.71 35.07 10.97
N VAL A 91 -19.44 35.18 11.36
CA VAL A 91 -18.31 35.13 10.42
C VAL A 91 -17.50 33.88 10.67
N TYR A 92 -17.36 33.06 9.64
CA TYR A 92 -16.55 31.86 9.66
C TYR A 92 -15.33 32.07 8.78
N PHE A 93 -14.15 31.92 9.35
CA PHE A 93 -12.91 31.83 8.60
C PHE A 93 -12.61 30.37 8.30
N VAL A 94 -12.27 30.08 7.04
CA VAL A 94 -11.89 28.74 6.59
C VAL A 94 -10.47 28.75 6.03
N ASN A 95 -9.76 27.67 6.28
CA ASN A 95 -8.43 27.45 5.75
C ASN A 95 -8.53 26.94 4.32
N ALA A 96 -8.06 27.70 3.34
CA ALA A 96 -8.07 27.30 1.93
C ALA A 96 -6.74 26.67 1.46
N LYS A 97 -5.84 26.37 2.40
CA LYS A 97 -4.57 25.69 2.12
C LYS A 97 -4.76 24.17 2.08
N GLU A 98 -3.81 23.50 1.44
CA GLU A 98 -3.61 22.07 1.57
C GLU A 98 -3.09 21.72 2.97
N LEU A 99 -3.59 20.62 3.54
CA LEU A 99 -3.28 20.15 4.88
C LEU A 99 -2.76 18.72 4.85
N LEU A 100 -1.64 18.49 5.53
CA LEU A 100 -1.05 17.16 5.63
C LEU A 100 -1.66 16.37 6.79
N LEU A 101 -2.29 15.25 6.45
CA LEU A 101 -2.78 14.24 7.39
C LEU A 101 -1.93 12.97 7.26
N LYS A 102 -1.31 12.54 8.35
CA LYS A 102 -0.65 11.22 8.40
C LYS A 102 -1.70 10.14 8.53
N TRP A 103 -1.52 9.05 7.79
CA TRP A 103 -2.45 7.91 7.83
C TRP A 103 -1.72 6.59 8.05
N GLY A 104 -2.46 5.61 8.58
CA GLY A 104 -1.98 4.26 8.75
C GLY A 104 -3.13 3.28 9.02
N THR A 105 -2.98 2.05 8.55
CA THR A 105 -3.95 0.98 8.79
C THR A 105 -4.01 0.65 10.28
N ARG A 106 -5.16 0.85 10.92
CA ARG A 106 -5.37 0.50 12.34
C ARG A 106 -5.31 -1.01 12.57
N GLN A 107 -5.92 -1.78 11.67
CA GLN A 107 -5.88 -3.24 11.67
C GLN A 107 -5.02 -3.72 10.51
N ARG A 108 -4.26 -4.81 10.72
CA ARG A 108 -3.48 -5.43 9.66
C ARG A 108 -4.41 -6.12 8.67
N ILE A 109 -4.17 -5.91 7.38
CA ILE A 109 -4.90 -6.52 6.28
C ILE A 109 -4.30 -7.91 6.04
N MET A 110 -5.11 -8.95 6.14
CA MET A 110 -4.67 -10.32 5.88
C MET A 110 -4.62 -10.58 4.37
N ILE A 111 -3.41 -10.69 3.81
CA ILE A 111 -3.21 -11.01 2.40
C ILE A 111 -2.91 -12.50 2.27
N PRO A 112 -3.82 -13.35 1.78
CA PRO A 112 -3.52 -14.76 1.60
C PRO A 112 -2.34 -14.92 0.62
N THR A 113 -1.55 -15.99 0.70
CA THR A 113 -0.57 -16.33 -0.37
C THR A 113 -0.64 -17.83 -0.63
N GLN A 114 0.06 -18.31 -1.67
CA GLN A 114 0.14 -19.76 -1.92
C GLN A 114 0.89 -20.47 -0.79
N GLU A 115 1.89 -19.81 -0.20
CA GLU A 115 2.68 -20.33 0.93
C GLU A 115 1.93 -20.20 2.26
N VAL A 116 1.12 -19.14 2.41
CA VAL A 116 0.38 -18.85 3.64
C VAL A 116 -1.10 -18.62 3.31
N PRO A 117 -1.90 -19.70 3.17
CA PRO A 117 -3.33 -19.59 2.85
C PRO A 117 -4.13 -18.83 3.92
N SER A 118 -3.66 -18.84 5.18
CA SER A 118 -4.27 -18.11 6.30
C SER A 118 -4.10 -16.59 6.22
N GLY A 119 -3.24 -16.08 5.33
CA GLY A 119 -2.97 -14.65 5.23
C GLY A 119 -1.69 -14.21 5.93
N ILE A 120 -0.88 -13.44 5.21
CA ILE A 120 0.18 -12.62 5.76
C ILE A 120 -0.47 -11.31 6.24
N PRO A 121 -0.37 -10.95 7.53
CA PRO A 121 -0.88 -9.68 8.01
C PRO A 121 0.03 -8.54 7.52
N VAL A 122 -0.53 -7.58 6.81
CA VAL A 122 0.18 -6.42 6.24
C VAL A 122 -0.37 -5.13 6.82
N GLY A 123 0.51 -4.22 7.24
CA GLY A 123 0.16 -2.85 7.60
C GLY A 123 0.69 -1.87 6.57
N CYS A 124 -0.02 -0.76 6.35
CA CYS A 124 0.42 0.31 5.46
C CYS A 124 0.32 1.65 6.18
N ASN A 125 1.23 2.57 5.91
CA ASN A 125 1.15 3.95 6.38
C ASN A 125 1.65 4.94 5.34
N GLY A 126 1.31 6.21 5.53
CA GLY A 126 1.64 7.24 4.57
C GLY A 126 1.20 8.65 4.95
N ASN A 127 1.24 9.51 3.94
CA ASN A 127 0.76 10.89 4.03
C ASN A 127 -0.42 11.07 3.07
N LEU A 128 -1.37 11.89 3.49
CA LEU A 128 -2.55 12.30 2.76
C LEU A 128 -2.58 13.83 2.76
N ILE A 129 -2.72 14.44 1.59
CA ILE A 129 -2.91 15.88 1.46
C ILE A 129 -4.38 16.13 1.20
N VAL A 130 -5.04 16.81 2.14
CA VAL A 130 -6.46 17.14 2.06
C VAL A 130 -6.66 18.64 1.89
N GLU A 131 -7.76 19.00 1.26
CA GLU A 131 -8.14 20.40 1.05
C GLU A 131 -9.66 20.57 1.09
N PHE A 132 -10.12 21.81 1.14
CA PHE A 132 -11.54 22.14 1.00
C PHE A 132 -11.92 22.34 -0.46
N ARG A 133 -12.87 21.53 -0.94
CA ARG A 133 -13.53 21.74 -2.23
C ARG A 133 -14.75 22.64 -2.09
N ASP A 134 -15.59 22.35 -1.10
CA ASP A 134 -16.79 23.12 -0.77
C ASP A 134 -16.91 23.27 0.76
N TYR A 135 -16.48 24.42 1.25
CA TYR A 135 -16.54 24.77 2.66
C TYR A 135 -17.98 25.01 3.16
N VAL A 136 -18.92 25.39 2.30
CA VAL A 136 -20.34 25.58 2.68
C VAL A 136 -20.97 24.21 2.93
N GLN A 137 -20.75 23.27 2.02
CA GLN A 137 -21.21 21.89 2.16
C GLN A 137 -20.64 21.23 3.41
N PHE A 138 -19.34 21.44 3.67
CA PHE A 138 -18.71 20.94 4.89
C PHE A 138 -19.34 21.52 6.15
N ILE A 139 -19.56 22.84 6.20
CA ILE A 139 -20.14 23.50 7.37
C ILE A 139 -21.56 22.95 7.63
N ASN A 140 -22.37 22.84 6.58
CA ASN A 140 -23.75 22.36 6.68
C ASN A 140 -23.86 20.89 7.08
N LYS A 141 -22.99 20.01 6.57
CA LYS A 141 -23.08 18.56 6.80
C LYS A 141 -22.29 18.07 8.02
N ILE A 142 -21.16 18.71 8.34
CA ILE A 142 -20.18 18.20 9.32
C ILE A 142 -19.99 19.14 10.51
N ALA A 143 -19.68 20.41 10.25
CA ALA A 143 -19.30 21.34 11.30
C ALA A 143 -20.45 21.71 12.24
N GLY A 144 -21.63 21.95 11.65
CA GLY A 144 -22.79 22.47 12.35
C GLY A 144 -22.46 23.75 13.13
N VAL A 145 -22.70 23.71 14.44
CA VAL A 145 -22.61 24.87 15.35
C VAL A 145 -21.26 25.01 16.06
N LYS A 146 -20.27 24.17 15.76
CA LYS A 146 -18.95 24.23 16.40
C LYS A 146 -18.27 25.57 16.11
N SER A 147 -17.57 26.12 17.10
CA SER A 147 -16.81 27.37 16.94
C SER A 147 -15.46 27.16 16.25
N THR A 148 -14.84 26.00 16.43
CA THR A 148 -13.58 25.65 15.78
C THR A 148 -13.64 24.18 15.41
N TYR A 149 -13.00 23.83 14.32
CA TYR A 149 -12.87 22.44 13.90
C TYR A 149 -11.49 22.20 13.33
N SER A 150 -10.86 21.13 13.78
CA SER A 150 -9.50 20.76 13.43
C SER A 150 -9.48 19.54 12.52
N LEU A 151 -8.36 19.33 11.87
CA LEU A 151 -8.09 18.12 11.11
C LEU A 151 -8.19 16.88 12.00
N SER A 152 -7.81 16.97 13.27
CA SER A 152 -7.97 15.86 14.22
C SER A 152 -9.43 15.46 14.45
N ASP A 153 -10.37 16.40 14.43
CA ASP A 153 -11.80 16.13 14.65
C ASP A 153 -12.42 15.28 13.52
N ILE A 154 -11.96 15.44 12.27
CA ILE A 154 -12.44 14.64 11.14
C ILE A 154 -11.52 13.48 10.76
N SER A 155 -10.31 13.45 11.30
CA SER A 155 -9.32 12.42 10.98
C SER A 155 -9.88 11.01 11.11
N GLU A 156 -10.68 10.72 12.15
CA GLU A 156 -11.27 9.39 12.35
C GLU A 156 -12.22 8.98 11.23
N ARG A 157 -13.01 9.93 10.71
CA ARG A 157 -13.90 9.69 9.57
C ARG A 157 -13.11 9.42 8.30
N ILE A 158 -12.13 10.27 8.00
CA ILE A 158 -11.26 10.09 6.81
C ILE A 158 -10.51 8.76 6.89
N MET A 159 -9.99 8.40 8.07
CA MET A 159 -9.29 7.12 8.27
C MET A 159 -10.24 5.93 8.17
N GLY A 160 -11.51 6.08 8.53
CA GLY A 160 -12.55 5.05 8.34
C GLY A 160 -12.73 4.71 6.87
N GLU A 161 -12.98 5.71 6.02
CA GLU A 161 -13.14 5.52 4.57
C GLU A 161 -11.85 4.99 3.92
N LEU A 162 -10.72 5.60 4.27
CA LEU A 162 -9.41 5.19 3.74
C LEU A 162 -9.07 3.74 4.10
N SER A 163 -9.47 3.25 5.27
CA SER A 163 -9.16 1.87 5.69
C SER A 163 -9.78 0.81 4.76
N GLY A 164 -11.01 1.04 4.29
CA GLY A 164 -11.66 0.17 3.31
C GLY A 164 -10.95 0.19 1.95
N ILE A 165 -10.65 1.40 1.47
CA ILE A 165 -9.96 1.64 0.20
C ILE A 165 -8.55 1.01 0.20
N VAL A 166 -7.80 1.14 1.30
CA VAL A 166 -6.47 0.51 1.43
C VAL A 166 -6.60 -1.01 1.37
N ALA A 167 -7.59 -1.60 2.07
CA ALA A 167 -7.78 -3.04 2.09
C ALA A 167 -8.08 -3.58 0.69
N GLU A 168 -8.96 -2.93 -0.05
CA GLU A 168 -9.29 -3.28 -1.44
C GLU A 168 -8.07 -3.14 -2.36
N ALA A 169 -7.40 -1.99 -2.34
CA ALA A 169 -6.22 -1.74 -3.19
C ALA A 169 -5.08 -2.75 -2.92
N VAL A 170 -4.86 -3.12 -1.66
CA VAL A 170 -3.86 -4.12 -1.26
C VAL A 170 -4.25 -5.53 -1.76
N LEU A 171 -5.52 -5.90 -1.66
CA LEU A 171 -6.03 -7.20 -2.12
C LEU A 171 -6.08 -7.30 -3.66
N GLU A 172 -6.38 -6.21 -4.37
CA GLU A 172 -6.29 -6.16 -5.82
C GLU A 172 -4.84 -6.20 -6.32
N GLY A 173 -3.94 -5.51 -5.63
CA GLY A 173 -2.49 -5.56 -5.91
C GLY A 173 -1.94 -6.98 -5.92
N ARG A 174 -2.54 -7.88 -5.12
CA ARG A 174 -2.22 -9.31 -5.04
C ARG A 174 -2.58 -10.10 -6.30
N GLN A 175 -3.64 -9.73 -7.03
CA GLN A 175 -4.08 -10.50 -8.22
C GLN A 175 -3.00 -10.54 -9.30
N ASN A 176 -1.99 -9.66 -9.22
CA ASN A 176 -0.96 -9.54 -10.23
C ASN A 176 0.30 -10.39 -9.99
N VAL A 177 0.61 -10.89 -8.78
CA VAL A 177 1.85 -11.68 -8.58
C VAL A 177 1.82 -12.51 -7.28
N GLY A 178 2.34 -13.76 -7.30
CA GLY A 178 2.41 -14.75 -6.19
C GLY A 178 3.21 -14.33 -4.94
N LEU A 179 4.22 -15.08 -4.48
CA LEU A 179 5.07 -14.67 -3.32
C LEU A 179 5.78 -13.33 -3.53
N ASN A 180 5.90 -12.92 -4.80
CA ASN A 180 6.29 -11.59 -5.24
C ASN A 180 5.26 -10.50 -4.91
N ALA A 181 4.12 -10.83 -4.29
CA ALA A 181 3.10 -9.87 -3.86
C ALA A 181 3.73 -8.73 -3.05
N LEU A 182 4.66 -9.04 -2.13
CA LEU A 182 5.31 -8.04 -1.28
C LEU A 182 6.20 -7.07 -2.09
N VAL A 183 7.01 -7.61 -2.99
CA VAL A 183 7.86 -6.81 -3.90
C VAL A 183 6.99 -6.03 -4.88
N SER A 184 5.90 -6.62 -5.34
CA SER A 184 4.98 -6.01 -6.29
C SER A 184 4.15 -4.89 -5.67
N LEU A 185 3.81 -4.97 -4.38
CA LEU A 185 3.13 -3.89 -3.65
C LEU A 185 4.05 -2.68 -3.50
N GLN A 186 5.33 -2.91 -3.20
CA GLN A 186 6.32 -1.83 -3.17
C GLN A 186 6.57 -1.24 -4.55
N ALA A 187 6.74 -2.08 -5.59
CA ALA A 187 6.95 -1.65 -6.97
C ALA A 187 5.74 -0.89 -7.56
N ASN A 188 4.52 -1.25 -7.15
CA ASN A 188 3.28 -0.62 -7.62
C ASN A 188 2.71 0.41 -6.64
N SER A 189 3.41 0.75 -5.56
CA SER A 189 2.95 1.67 -4.51
C SER A 189 2.41 2.99 -5.06
N ARG A 190 3.09 3.58 -6.04
CA ARG A 190 2.64 4.82 -6.71
C ARG A 190 1.33 4.66 -7.47
N ARG A 191 1.11 3.52 -8.13
CA ARG A 191 -0.13 3.24 -8.88
C ARG A 191 -1.28 3.03 -7.90
N LEU A 192 -1.05 2.23 -6.86
CA LEU A 192 -2.02 2.00 -5.79
C LEU A 192 -2.39 3.31 -5.10
N ALA A 193 -1.41 4.13 -4.75
CA ALA A 193 -1.63 5.42 -4.10
C ALA A 193 -2.52 6.36 -4.95
N LYS A 194 -2.32 6.39 -6.28
CA LYS A 194 -3.18 7.14 -7.21
C LYS A 194 -4.61 6.60 -7.26
N GLN A 195 -4.79 5.29 -7.29
CA GLN A 195 -6.12 4.68 -7.27
C GLN A 195 -6.84 4.99 -5.95
N MET A 196 -6.15 4.79 -4.83
CA MET A 196 -6.66 5.11 -3.50
C MET A 196 -7.00 6.59 -3.35
N CYS A 197 -6.18 7.48 -3.93
CA CYS A 197 -6.44 8.92 -3.96
C CYS A 197 -7.76 9.22 -4.67
N ALA A 198 -7.97 8.66 -5.87
CA ALA A 198 -9.18 8.91 -6.66
C ALA A 198 -10.45 8.40 -5.97
N GLU A 199 -10.40 7.20 -5.38
CA GLU A 199 -11.56 6.65 -4.64
C GLU A 199 -11.83 7.46 -3.37
N LEU A 200 -10.80 7.83 -2.60
CA LEU A 200 -11.01 8.63 -1.38
C LEU A 200 -11.51 10.04 -1.71
N ASP A 201 -11.00 10.67 -2.76
CA ASP A 201 -11.46 11.99 -3.19
C ASP A 201 -12.95 11.99 -3.51
N LYS A 202 -13.45 10.91 -4.14
CA LYS A 202 -14.87 10.73 -4.43
C LYS A 202 -15.70 10.65 -3.14
N GLU A 203 -15.29 9.82 -2.18
CA GLU A 203 -16.00 9.68 -0.89
C GLU A 203 -16.00 10.99 -0.08
N LEU A 204 -14.89 11.75 -0.11
CA LEU A 204 -14.78 13.01 0.61
C LEU A 204 -15.49 14.19 -0.07
N SER A 205 -15.70 14.12 -1.39
CA SER A 205 -16.43 15.16 -2.13
C SER A 205 -17.85 15.36 -1.60
N ASP A 206 -18.49 14.30 -1.12
CA ASP A 206 -19.85 14.36 -0.55
C ASP A 206 -19.95 15.17 0.75
N ILE A 207 -18.83 15.43 1.40
CA ILE A 207 -18.75 16.26 2.61
C ILE A 207 -18.02 17.59 2.37
N GLY A 208 -17.73 17.94 1.11
CA GLY A 208 -17.08 19.19 0.74
C GLY A 208 -15.56 19.20 0.91
N MET A 209 -14.93 18.04 1.13
CA MET A 209 -13.49 17.88 1.19
C MET A 209 -12.94 17.24 -0.09
N GLY A 210 -11.65 17.45 -0.33
CA GLY A 210 -10.91 16.83 -1.43
C GLY A 210 -9.61 16.21 -0.96
N VAL A 211 -9.09 15.31 -1.79
CA VAL A 211 -7.74 14.76 -1.66
C VAL A 211 -6.91 15.26 -2.83
N ALA A 212 -5.87 16.05 -2.53
CA ALA A 212 -4.94 16.56 -3.54
C ALA A 212 -3.88 15.52 -3.88
N ASP A 213 -3.37 14.80 -2.87
CA ASP A 213 -2.37 13.75 -3.05
C ASP A 213 -2.46 12.70 -1.93
N LEU A 214 -2.05 11.48 -2.27
CA LEU A 214 -1.91 10.37 -1.33
C LEU A 214 -0.60 9.65 -1.64
N ASN A 215 0.20 9.43 -0.61
CA ASN A 215 1.44 8.67 -0.73
C ASN A 215 1.50 7.54 0.30
N ILE A 216 2.04 6.39 -0.12
CA ILE A 216 2.34 5.24 0.73
C ILE A 216 3.83 5.31 1.09
N LEU A 217 4.14 5.52 2.36
CA LEU A 217 5.52 5.64 2.83
C LEU A 217 6.14 4.29 3.16
N SER A 218 5.39 3.43 3.86
CA SER A 218 5.89 2.10 4.19
C SER A 218 4.79 1.06 4.27
N ILE A 219 5.20 -0.17 4.00
CA ILE A 219 4.38 -1.37 4.14
C ILE A 219 5.10 -2.26 5.15
N ASN A 220 4.45 -2.55 6.27
CA ASN A 220 5.00 -3.27 7.40
C ASN A 220 4.50 -4.73 7.43
N TYR A 221 5.41 -5.64 7.73
CA TYR A 221 5.17 -7.08 7.80
C TYR A 221 5.63 -7.66 9.15
N PRO A 222 5.15 -8.84 9.57
CA PRO A 222 5.73 -9.58 10.70
C PRO A 222 7.20 -9.92 10.45
N PRO A 223 8.04 -9.96 11.49
CA PRO A 223 9.48 -10.20 11.36
C PRO A 223 9.79 -11.56 10.71
N GLU A 224 8.94 -12.58 10.94
CA GLU A 224 9.08 -13.90 10.33
C GLU A 224 8.94 -13.85 8.81
N VAL A 225 7.98 -13.07 8.32
CA VAL A 225 7.73 -12.88 6.89
C VAL A 225 8.80 -12.00 6.27
N GLN A 226 9.28 -10.96 6.97
CA GLN A 226 10.40 -10.14 6.50
C GLN A 226 11.65 -11.01 6.26
N LYS A 227 12.01 -11.86 7.23
CA LYS A 227 13.16 -12.78 7.10
C LYS A 227 12.98 -13.78 5.96
N MET A 228 11.76 -14.30 5.76
CA MET A 228 11.49 -15.18 4.62
C MET A 228 11.59 -14.43 3.29
N ALA A 229 11.05 -13.22 3.20
CA ALA A 229 11.15 -12.38 2.01
C ALA A 229 12.62 -12.04 1.68
N GLU A 230 13.42 -11.66 2.68
CA GLU A 230 14.87 -11.42 2.56
C GLU A 230 15.62 -12.69 2.14
N LYS A 231 15.24 -13.85 2.69
CA LYS A 231 15.81 -15.15 2.30
C LYS A 231 15.47 -15.54 0.87
N VAL A 232 14.24 -15.30 0.42
CA VAL A 232 13.82 -15.57 -0.97
C VAL A 232 14.46 -14.58 -1.94
N ALA A 233 14.56 -13.31 -1.56
CA ALA A 233 15.27 -12.30 -2.34
C ALA A 233 16.74 -12.70 -2.49
N SER A 234 17.44 -13.00 -1.40
CA SER A 234 18.84 -13.46 -1.43
C SER A 234 19.01 -14.77 -2.21
N GLN A 235 18.07 -15.72 -2.12
CA GLN A 235 18.10 -16.93 -2.93
C GLN A 235 17.88 -16.66 -4.43
N SER A 236 17.07 -15.66 -4.79
CA SER A 236 16.89 -15.24 -6.20
C SER A 236 18.16 -14.58 -6.75
N PHE A 237 18.86 -13.79 -5.92
CA PHE A 237 20.20 -13.29 -6.27
C PHE A 237 21.23 -14.42 -6.40
N VAL A 238 21.13 -15.46 -5.57
CA VAL A 238 22.04 -16.61 -5.60
C VAL A 238 21.71 -17.59 -6.73
N GLN A 239 20.46 -17.75 -7.16
CA GLN A 239 20.15 -18.58 -8.35
C GLN A 239 20.80 -18.05 -9.62
N ASP A 240 21.06 -16.75 -9.66
CA ASP A 240 21.93 -16.11 -10.64
C ASP A 240 23.40 -16.20 -10.19
N VAL A 241 23.86 -17.38 -9.75
CA VAL A 241 25.23 -17.60 -9.21
C VAL A 241 26.28 -17.10 -10.20
N GLY A 242 26.02 -17.27 -11.50
CA GLY A 242 26.89 -16.76 -12.56
C GLY A 242 26.96 -15.24 -12.58
N LYS A 243 25.84 -14.56 -12.34
CA LYS A 243 25.77 -13.10 -12.29
C LYS A 243 26.32 -12.56 -10.98
N TYR A 244 26.02 -13.16 -9.84
CA TYR A 244 26.61 -12.78 -8.56
C TYR A 244 28.14 -13.00 -8.56
N ALA A 245 28.63 -14.12 -9.10
CA ALA A 245 30.06 -14.36 -9.27
C ALA A 245 30.68 -13.36 -10.25
N SER A 246 30.01 -13.04 -11.36
CA SER A 246 30.49 -12.04 -12.33
C SER A 246 30.46 -10.61 -11.80
N VAL A 247 29.48 -10.24 -10.98
CA VAL A 247 29.36 -8.93 -10.33
C VAL A 247 30.39 -8.81 -9.22
N SER A 248 30.58 -9.86 -8.42
CA SER A 248 31.64 -9.91 -7.39
C SER A 248 33.04 -9.87 -8.03
N MET A 249 33.23 -10.50 -9.20
CA MET A 249 34.45 -10.38 -9.99
C MET A 249 34.61 -8.98 -10.58
N ALA A 250 33.56 -8.41 -11.15
CA ALA A 250 33.59 -7.07 -11.75
C ALA A 250 33.87 -5.98 -10.71
N ASP A 251 33.24 -6.03 -9.54
CA ASP A 251 33.49 -5.11 -8.41
C ASP A 251 34.93 -5.24 -7.87
N SER A 252 35.55 -6.42 -8.00
CA SER A 252 36.96 -6.62 -7.64
C SER A 252 37.94 -6.17 -8.72
N PHE A 253 37.49 -5.95 -9.96
CA PHE A 253 38.26 -5.28 -11.02
C PHE A 253 38.11 -3.76 -11.04
N ASP A 254 36.98 -3.22 -10.54
CA ASP A 254 36.67 -1.78 -10.60
C ASP A 254 37.07 -0.99 -9.34
N SER A 255 37.62 -1.65 -8.32
CA SER A 255 38.17 -0.99 -7.13
C SER A 255 39.55 -0.36 -7.42
N PRO A 256 39.70 0.99 -7.38
CA PRO A 256 40.93 1.68 -7.76
C PRO A 256 42.11 1.48 -6.78
N ASN A 257 41.89 0.76 -5.67
CA ASN A 257 42.89 0.45 -4.64
C ASN A 257 43.10 -1.08 -4.45
N GLY A 258 42.73 -1.90 -5.44
CA GLY A 258 42.67 -3.37 -5.37
C GLY A 258 43.99 -4.15 -5.33
N GLY A 259 45.12 -3.55 -4.96
CA GLY A 259 46.42 -4.25 -4.89
C GLY A 259 46.52 -5.34 -3.80
N GLY A 260 45.61 -5.34 -2.82
CA GLY A 260 45.63 -6.29 -1.70
C GLY A 260 44.93 -7.64 -1.96
N ASN A 261 44.04 -7.71 -2.95
CA ASN A 261 43.16 -8.88 -3.11
C ASN A 261 43.64 -9.91 -4.14
N PHE A 262 44.65 -9.58 -4.95
CA PHE A 262 45.26 -10.55 -5.88
C PHE A 262 46.07 -11.63 -5.14
N ALA A 263 46.67 -11.27 -4.00
CA ALA A 263 47.34 -12.22 -3.11
C ALA A 263 46.34 -13.17 -2.41
N ALA A 264 45.15 -12.66 -2.04
CA ALA A 264 44.07 -13.46 -1.46
C ALA A 264 43.44 -14.41 -2.50
N MET A 265 43.28 -13.97 -3.75
CA MET A 265 42.83 -14.80 -4.88
C MET A 265 43.86 -15.89 -5.23
N GLY A 266 45.16 -15.55 -5.24
CA GLY A 266 46.25 -16.51 -5.43
C GLY A 266 46.36 -17.53 -4.29
N ALA A 267 46.15 -17.10 -3.04
CA ALA A 267 46.09 -17.96 -1.88
C ALA A 267 44.84 -18.87 -1.88
N ALA A 268 43.69 -18.37 -2.33
CA ALA A 268 42.45 -19.15 -2.43
C ALA A 268 42.53 -20.21 -3.54
N MET A 269 43.13 -19.90 -4.70
CA MET A 269 43.39 -20.91 -5.74
C MET A 269 44.44 -21.94 -5.29
N ALA A 270 45.52 -21.52 -4.63
CA ALA A 270 46.54 -22.44 -4.11
C ALA A 270 45.98 -23.39 -3.04
N MET A 271 45.15 -22.87 -2.14
CA MET A 271 44.47 -23.67 -1.11
C MET A 271 43.43 -24.61 -1.72
N GLY A 272 42.70 -24.18 -2.76
CA GLY A 272 41.76 -25.02 -3.50
C GLY A 272 42.44 -26.18 -4.25
N GLN A 273 43.63 -25.95 -4.81
CA GLN A 273 44.40 -26.99 -5.51
C GLN A 273 44.99 -28.02 -4.54
N GLN A 274 45.43 -27.57 -3.36
CA GLN A 274 45.96 -28.44 -2.31
C GLN A 274 44.86 -29.28 -1.62
N MET A 275 43.66 -28.71 -1.45
CA MET A 275 42.49 -29.43 -0.93
C MET A 275 41.92 -30.45 -1.92
N ALA A 276 41.96 -30.16 -3.23
CA ALA A 276 41.56 -31.09 -4.29
C ALA A 276 42.51 -32.31 -4.37
N GLN A 277 43.81 -32.12 -4.16
CA GLN A 277 44.77 -33.22 -4.12
C GLN A 277 44.63 -34.08 -2.84
N GLN A 278 44.22 -33.49 -1.72
CA GLN A 278 43.93 -34.24 -0.50
C GLN A 278 42.65 -35.08 -0.61
N MET A 279 41.64 -34.62 -1.37
CA MET A 279 40.40 -35.36 -1.57
C MET A 279 40.52 -36.48 -2.61
N ALA A 280 41.46 -36.37 -3.56
CA ALA A 280 41.75 -37.43 -4.54
C ALA A 280 42.57 -38.60 -3.96
N GLY A 281 43.31 -38.39 -2.86
CA GLY A 281 44.15 -39.42 -2.22
C GLY A 281 43.42 -40.38 -1.26
N ALA A 282 42.17 -40.09 -0.89
CA ALA A 282 41.43 -40.86 0.12
C ALA A 282 40.57 -42.02 -0.45
N ALA A 283 40.64 -42.28 -1.76
CA ALA A 283 39.82 -43.29 -2.44
C ALA A 283 40.44 -44.71 -2.48
N GLN A 284 41.58 -44.94 -1.82
CA GLN A 284 42.32 -46.20 -1.93
C GLN A 284 42.74 -46.77 -0.56
N SER A 285 41.77 -47.18 0.26
CA SER A 285 41.94 -48.31 1.20
C SER A 285 40.61 -48.71 1.83
N LYS A 286 40.17 -49.94 1.55
CA LYS A 286 39.17 -50.68 2.36
C LYS A 286 39.91 -51.43 3.48
N PRO A 287 39.28 -51.60 4.65
CA PRO A 287 38.85 -52.95 5.05
C PRO A 287 37.40 -53.01 5.55
N ALA A 288 36.88 -54.25 5.59
CA ALA A 288 35.49 -54.63 5.83
C ALA A 288 35.15 -54.84 7.31
N VAL A 289 33.92 -54.52 7.74
CA VAL A 289 33.14 -55.22 8.80
C VAL A 289 31.61 -55.04 8.58
N GLN A 290 30.91 -56.14 8.85
CA GLN A 290 29.49 -56.52 8.98
C GLN A 290 28.29 -55.54 8.99
N GLN A 291 27.24 -56.05 8.31
CA GLN A 291 25.76 -55.93 8.41
C GLN A 291 25.14 -55.36 9.71
N PRO A 292 23.91 -54.76 9.67
CA PRO A 292 22.67 -55.51 9.37
C PRO A 292 21.67 -54.85 8.39
N GLN A 293 20.83 -55.70 7.78
CA GLN A 293 19.65 -55.38 6.95
C GLN A 293 18.56 -54.59 7.71
N PRO A 294 17.71 -53.84 7.00
CA PRO A 294 16.36 -54.35 6.71
C PRO A 294 15.89 -54.17 5.25
N SER A 295 15.26 -55.24 4.74
CA SER A 295 14.16 -55.30 3.74
C SER A 295 14.12 -54.26 2.62
N GLN A 296 14.66 -54.62 1.45
CA GLN A 296 14.39 -53.98 0.16
C GLN A 296 13.31 -54.77 -0.59
N GLU A 297 12.19 -54.10 -0.90
CA GLU A 297 11.26 -54.56 -1.92
C GLU A 297 11.92 -54.43 -3.30
N ALA A 298 12.20 -55.56 -3.94
CA ALA A 298 12.60 -55.63 -5.33
C ALA A 298 11.50 -55.04 -6.22
N GLY A 299 11.80 -53.92 -6.88
CA GLY A 299 10.95 -53.34 -7.92
C GLY A 299 11.82 -52.89 -9.08
N THR A 300 11.38 -53.18 -10.30
CA THR A 300 11.97 -52.64 -11.52
C THR A 300 11.58 -51.17 -11.67
N TYR A 301 12.57 -50.32 -11.96
CA TYR A 301 12.38 -48.89 -12.20
C TYR A 301 12.65 -48.59 -13.68
N VAL A 302 11.82 -47.76 -14.33
CA VAL A 302 11.97 -47.44 -15.76
C VAL A 302 12.13 -45.93 -15.97
N CYS A 303 13.03 -45.56 -16.87
CA CYS A 303 13.20 -44.16 -17.26
C CYS A 303 12.04 -43.70 -18.15
N THR A 304 11.39 -42.60 -17.78
CA THR A 304 10.31 -41.95 -18.57
C THR A 304 10.78 -41.35 -19.89
N GLY A 305 12.09 -41.19 -20.07
CA GLY A 305 12.70 -40.61 -21.26
C GLY A 305 13.12 -41.62 -22.31
N CYS A 306 13.92 -42.61 -21.90
CA CYS A 306 14.59 -43.54 -22.80
C CYS A 306 14.19 -45.02 -22.59
N GLY A 307 13.33 -45.31 -21.61
CA GLY A 307 12.83 -46.67 -21.37
C GLY A 307 13.82 -47.66 -20.74
N LYS A 308 14.98 -47.20 -20.26
CA LYS A 308 16.00 -48.06 -19.63
C LYS A 308 15.56 -48.52 -18.24
N HIS A 309 15.82 -49.79 -17.92
CA HIS A 309 15.44 -50.42 -16.66
C HIS A 309 16.58 -50.35 -15.62
N TYR A 310 16.21 -50.13 -14.36
CA TYR A 310 17.12 -50.07 -13.22
C TYR A 310 16.65 -51.01 -12.10
N ALA A 311 17.60 -51.72 -11.50
CA ALA A 311 17.37 -52.63 -10.38
C ALA A 311 17.40 -51.93 -9.01
N SER A 312 17.82 -50.66 -8.96
CA SER A 312 17.93 -49.86 -7.74
C SER A 312 17.16 -48.53 -7.87
N PRO A 313 16.65 -47.98 -6.75
CA PRO A 313 15.92 -46.72 -6.76
C PRO A 313 16.85 -45.55 -7.13
N ALA A 314 16.66 -44.97 -8.31
CA ALA A 314 17.31 -43.74 -8.76
C ALA A 314 16.24 -42.68 -9.04
N LYS A 315 16.47 -41.41 -8.64
CA LYS A 315 15.54 -40.31 -8.93
C LYS A 315 15.61 -39.85 -10.40
N PHE A 316 16.79 -39.93 -11.01
CA PHE A 316 17.06 -39.49 -12.38
C PHE A 316 17.88 -40.52 -13.15
N CYS A 317 17.65 -40.60 -14.45
CA CYS A 317 18.36 -41.50 -15.35
C CYS A 317 19.79 -41.01 -15.57
N MET A 318 20.78 -41.87 -15.35
CA MET A 318 22.20 -41.55 -15.54
C MET A 318 22.60 -41.34 -17.01
N GLU A 319 21.73 -41.69 -17.96
CA GLU A 319 22.01 -41.58 -19.40
C GLU A 319 21.36 -40.35 -20.04
N CYS A 320 20.14 -39.99 -19.62
CA CYS A 320 19.37 -38.92 -20.27
C CYS A 320 18.82 -37.85 -19.31
N GLY A 321 19.10 -37.95 -18.01
CA GLY A 321 18.72 -36.94 -17.00
C GLY A 321 17.23 -36.86 -16.65
N LYS A 322 16.35 -37.61 -17.33
CA LYS A 322 14.90 -37.62 -17.06
C LYS A 322 14.52 -38.49 -15.85
N PRO A 323 13.38 -38.22 -15.18
CA PRO A 323 12.99 -38.94 -13.98
C PRO A 323 12.75 -40.44 -14.25
N VAL A 324 13.17 -41.26 -13.30
CA VAL A 324 12.92 -42.71 -13.30
C VAL A 324 11.79 -42.98 -12.31
N VAL A 325 10.78 -43.73 -12.75
CA VAL A 325 9.61 -44.08 -11.95
C VAL A 325 9.59 -45.58 -11.70
N ARG A 326 9.04 -46.01 -10.58
CA ARG A 326 8.84 -47.45 -10.31
C ARG A 326 7.80 -47.97 -11.30
N GLU A 327 8.01 -49.14 -11.87
CA GLU A 327 7.14 -49.68 -12.92
C GLU A 327 5.67 -49.83 -12.45
N ALA A 328 5.45 -50.02 -11.14
CA ALA A 328 4.14 -50.01 -10.51
C ALA A 328 3.40 -48.65 -10.53
N GLN A 329 4.10 -47.54 -10.81
CA GLN A 329 3.52 -46.19 -10.90
C GLN A 329 3.14 -45.78 -12.33
N ASN A 330 3.31 -46.67 -13.31
CA ASN A 330 2.88 -46.44 -14.69
C ASN A 330 1.49 -47.02 -15.01
N ALA A 331 0.57 -46.93 -14.05
CA ALA A 331 -0.86 -46.96 -14.35
C ALA A 331 -1.30 -45.52 -14.68
N PRO A 332 -1.81 -45.22 -15.88
CA PRO A 332 -2.36 -43.89 -16.16
C PRO A 332 -3.63 -43.68 -15.31
N GLN A 333 -3.47 -43.02 -14.16
CA GLN A 333 -4.57 -42.41 -13.42
C GLN A 333 -4.90 -41.07 -14.06
N GLY A 334 -5.74 -41.14 -15.08
CA GLY A 334 -6.49 -40.01 -15.60
C GLY A 334 -7.83 -40.57 -16.05
N ASP A 335 -8.91 -39.94 -15.65
CA ASP A 335 -10.23 -40.31 -16.12
C ASP A 335 -10.28 -40.17 -17.66
N ARG A 336 -10.52 -41.29 -18.35
CA ARG A 336 -10.62 -41.38 -19.82
C ARG A 336 -12.07 -41.42 -20.23
N PHE A 337 -12.42 -40.86 -21.39
CA PHE A 337 -13.81 -40.82 -21.82
C PHE A 337 -14.19 -42.11 -22.57
N CYS A 338 -15.26 -42.77 -22.16
CA CYS A 338 -15.83 -43.88 -22.91
C CYS A 338 -16.78 -43.36 -23.99
N PRO A 339 -16.49 -43.53 -25.30
CA PRO A 339 -17.35 -43.02 -26.37
C PRO A 339 -18.72 -43.73 -26.44
N ASN A 340 -18.81 -44.97 -25.95
CA ASN A 340 -20.04 -45.75 -25.95
C ASN A 340 -20.96 -45.39 -24.77
N CYS A 341 -20.43 -45.42 -23.54
CA CYS A 341 -21.20 -45.11 -22.32
C CYS A 341 -21.28 -43.61 -21.99
N ARG A 342 -20.51 -42.76 -22.68
CA ARG A 342 -20.38 -41.30 -22.48
C ARG A 342 -20.06 -40.91 -21.03
N LYS A 343 -19.20 -41.68 -20.36
CA LYS A 343 -18.77 -41.43 -18.98
C LYS A 343 -17.25 -41.45 -18.87
N MET A 344 -16.77 -40.68 -17.90
CA MET A 344 -15.38 -40.67 -17.45
C MET A 344 -15.11 -41.95 -16.66
N VAL A 345 -14.10 -42.72 -17.04
CA VAL A 345 -13.74 -44.00 -16.42
C VAL A 345 -12.23 -44.13 -16.26
N SER A 346 -11.81 -44.77 -15.18
CA SER A 346 -10.41 -44.98 -14.85
C SER A 346 -9.89 -46.24 -15.57
N GLY A 347 -9.03 -46.08 -16.58
CA GLY A 347 -8.37 -47.19 -17.27
C GLY A 347 -8.61 -47.23 -18.79
N LYS A 348 -7.82 -48.03 -19.52
CA LYS A 348 -7.82 -48.12 -21.00
C LYS A 348 -9.09 -48.76 -21.60
N PHE A 349 -9.89 -49.46 -20.81
CA PHE A 349 -11.13 -50.10 -21.24
C PHE A 349 -12.24 -49.78 -20.24
N CYS A 350 -13.45 -49.53 -20.74
CA CYS A 350 -14.59 -49.20 -19.91
C CYS A 350 -15.06 -50.44 -19.13
N PRO A 351 -15.19 -50.38 -17.79
CA PRO A 351 -15.61 -51.51 -16.98
C PRO A 351 -17.06 -51.96 -17.28
N ASP A 352 -17.91 -51.05 -17.76
CA ASP A 352 -19.33 -51.35 -18.01
C ASP A 352 -19.59 -51.99 -19.39
N CYS A 353 -18.73 -51.75 -20.39
CA CYS A 353 -18.98 -52.18 -21.78
C CYS A 353 -17.76 -52.74 -22.53
N GLY A 354 -16.58 -52.78 -21.90
CA GLY A 354 -15.34 -53.30 -22.49
C GLY A 354 -14.74 -52.48 -23.63
N THR A 355 -15.35 -51.36 -24.02
CA THR A 355 -14.86 -50.51 -25.12
C THR A 355 -13.59 -49.75 -24.71
N GLN A 356 -12.62 -49.62 -25.61
CA GLN A 356 -11.39 -48.87 -25.36
C GLN A 356 -11.70 -47.38 -25.14
N THR A 357 -11.13 -46.79 -24.10
CA THR A 357 -11.41 -45.42 -23.67
C THR A 357 -10.42 -44.45 -24.33
N VAL A 358 -10.91 -43.29 -24.75
CA VAL A 358 -10.10 -42.26 -25.43
C VAL A 358 -9.63 -41.19 -24.45
#